data_AF-A0A3A4PRF0-F1
#
_entry.id   AF-A0A3A4PRF0-F1
#
_cell.length_a   1.000
_cell.length_b   1.000
_cell.length_c   1.000
_cell.angle_alpha   90.00
_cell.angle_beta   90.00
_cell.angle_gamma   90.00
#
_symmetry.space_group_name_H-M   'P 1'
#
loop_
_entity.id
_entity.type
_entity.pdbx_description
1 polymer ?
#
loop_
_entity_poly.entity_id
_entity_poly.type
_entity_poly.pdbx_seq_one_letter_code
_entity_poly.pdbx_strand_id
1 'polypeptide(L)'
;MPHGRGEPNWELIPFAVSCPRCGLDLRGARGTACPICALELDWEALAPIEHLRCPQCAYRLAGLASSRCPECGRSSSWSALIVEHQQGRLGLLECQRRGRSPAAAARAWWIAMSPARLWRRLDIYALPSVRVLLVIAATAACLFAVLTPLCLALAAWILPHVARPDRNGRLYWQAAGSVGQRTAAAVGDPLVSAVVLGGGTWMVCSLAALLVFAHSMRRYRVRASQVVRVWLYACVAVLPVLPVLFVFLCVLDAAAGFPLRFNMIFAAAAVAVAVRAAWSIHLAYRHYLRMDRSPAVALAAQVVAVLAAIAACNVIVPTYLVSVMYALTDFQVGR
;
A
#
# COMPACT_ATOMS: atom_id res chain seq x y z
N MET A 1 -20.18 -6.95 52.78
CA MET A 1 -19.79 -8.24 52.15
C MET A 1 -19.42 -7.96 50.71
N PRO A 2 -18.16 -8.15 50.29
CA PRO A 2 -17.78 -7.97 48.89
C PRO A 2 -18.45 -9.08 48.07
N HIS A 3 -19.21 -8.70 47.03
CA HIS A 3 -19.75 -9.66 46.07
C HIS A 3 -18.57 -10.43 45.47
N GLY A 4 -18.54 -11.75 45.71
CA GLY A 4 -17.63 -12.66 45.01
C GLY A 4 -17.86 -12.49 43.52
N ARG A 5 -16.94 -11.80 42.84
CA ARG A 5 -16.92 -11.73 41.38
C ARG A 5 -16.73 -13.17 40.94
N GLY A 6 -17.80 -13.79 40.42
CA GLY A 6 -17.70 -15.11 39.82
C GLY A 6 -16.55 -15.09 38.83
N GLU A 7 -15.58 -16.00 39.02
CA GLU A 7 -14.47 -16.16 38.10
C GLU A 7 -15.05 -16.30 36.71
N PRO A 8 -14.78 -15.35 35.80
CA PRO A 8 -15.36 -15.46 34.49
C PRO A 8 -14.75 -16.71 33.86
N ASN A 9 -15.61 -17.61 33.36
CA ASN A 9 -15.20 -18.87 32.79
C ASN A 9 -14.52 -18.63 31.42
N TRP A 10 -13.29 -18.12 31.43
CA TRP A 10 -12.45 -17.92 30.26
C TRP A 10 -11.78 -19.24 29.91
N GLU A 11 -12.56 -20.23 29.45
CA GLU A 11 -12.05 -21.59 29.20
C GLU A 11 -10.84 -21.63 28.26
N LEU A 12 -10.70 -20.64 27.38
CA LEU A 12 -9.53 -20.39 26.53
C LEU A 12 -9.46 -18.90 26.17
N ILE A 13 -8.29 -18.26 26.29
CA ILE A 13 -8.05 -16.90 25.75
C ILE A 13 -7.92 -17.00 24.22
N PRO A 14 -8.88 -16.50 23.42
CA PRO A 14 -8.86 -16.71 21.98
C PRO A 14 -8.06 -15.64 21.21
N PHE A 15 -7.45 -14.68 21.92
CA PHE A 15 -6.77 -13.52 21.32
C PHE A 15 -5.33 -13.40 21.80
N ALA A 16 -4.47 -12.83 20.95
CA ALA A 16 -3.04 -12.71 21.22
C ALA A 16 -2.79 -11.73 22.37
N VAL A 17 -2.60 -12.26 23.58
CA VAL A 17 -2.09 -11.52 24.72
C VAL A 17 -0.69 -12.05 24.98
N SER A 18 0.31 -11.19 24.93
CA SER A 18 1.67 -11.58 25.32
C SER A 18 1.87 -11.25 26.79
N CYS A 19 2.46 -12.17 27.56
CA CYS A 19 2.86 -11.88 28.93
C CYS A 19 3.85 -10.70 28.94
N PRO A 20 3.63 -9.65 29.74
CA PRO A 20 4.48 -8.46 29.72
C PRO A 20 5.88 -8.74 30.29
N ARG A 21 6.02 -9.78 31.14
CA ARG A 21 7.32 -10.16 31.72
C ARG A 21 8.16 -11.03 30.80
N CYS A 22 7.57 -12.06 30.17
CA CYS A 22 8.34 -13.05 29.40
C CYS A 22 8.04 -13.06 27.88
N GLY A 23 7.07 -12.28 27.41
CA GLY A 23 6.66 -12.26 26.00
C GLY A 23 5.92 -13.50 25.51
N LEU A 24 5.62 -14.48 26.39
CA LEU A 24 4.88 -15.67 26.03
C LEU A 24 3.49 -15.29 25.50
N ASP A 25 3.10 -15.85 24.36
CA ASP A 25 1.73 -15.77 23.87
C ASP A 25 0.80 -16.63 24.74
N LEU A 26 -0.14 -15.97 25.41
CA LEU A 26 -1.07 -16.56 26.36
C LEU A 26 -2.35 -17.09 25.69
N ARG A 27 -2.40 -17.15 24.35
CA ARG A 27 -3.54 -17.77 23.66
C ARG A 27 -3.73 -19.23 24.09
N GLY A 28 -4.95 -19.55 24.52
CA GLY A 28 -5.30 -20.88 25.03
C GLY A 28 -4.75 -21.21 26.43
N ALA A 29 -4.05 -20.27 27.09
CA ALA A 29 -3.71 -20.45 28.50
C ALA A 29 -5.00 -20.44 29.35
N ARG A 30 -5.00 -21.24 30.42
CA ARG A 30 -6.07 -21.29 31.42
C ARG A 30 -5.53 -20.68 32.72
N GLY A 31 -6.33 -19.83 33.37
CA GLY A 31 -6.01 -19.22 34.66
C GLY A 31 -5.55 -17.77 34.57
N THR A 32 -5.35 -17.18 35.75
CA THR A 32 -4.94 -15.78 35.94
C THR A 32 -3.42 -15.60 35.99
N ALA A 33 -2.62 -16.65 35.80
CA ALA A 33 -1.17 -16.57 35.87
C ALA A 33 -0.50 -17.05 34.58
N CYS A 34 0.63 -16.42 34.22
CA CYS A 34 1.45 -16.88 33.10
C CYS A 34 2.08 -18.24 33.43
N PRO A 35 1.94 -19.27 32.58
CA PRO A 35 2.45 -20.62 32.88
C PRO A 35 3.98 -20.72 32.91
N ILE A 36 4.70 -19.76 32.31
CA ILE A 36 6.18 -19.78 32.29
C ILE A 36 6.76 -18.98 33.46
N CYS A 37 6.23 -17.80 33.74
CA CYS A 37 6.86 -16.88 34.71
C CYS A 37 6.02 -16.64 35.97
N ALA A 38 4.88 -17.34 36.09
CA ALA A 38 3.92 -17.23 37.20
C ALA A 38 3.42 -15.80 37.50
N LEU A 39 3.61 -14.86 36.57
CA LEU A 39 3.11 -13.50 36.72
C LEU A 39 1.58 -13.56 36.76
N GLU A 40 0.97 -13.06 37.82
CA GLU A 40 -0.46 -12.78 37.85
C GLU A 40 -0.80 -11.73 36.79
N LEU A 41 -1.71 -12.12 35.91
CA LEU A 41 -2.18 -11.38 34.77
C LEU A 41 -3.42 -10.63 35.20
N ASP A 42 -3.28 -9.31 35.34
CA ASP A 42 -4.44 -8.44 35.39
C ASP A 42 -5.06 -8.36 33.99
N TRP A 43 -6.13 -9.12 33.79
CA TRP A 43 -6.85 -9.16 32.51
C TRP A 43 -7.49 -7.81 32.15
N GLU A 44 -7.81 -6.96 33.14
CA GLU A 44 -8.32 -5.61 32.88
C GLU A 44 -7.21 -4.73 32.27
N ALA A 45 -5.96 -4.86 32.76
CA ALA A 45 -4.80 -4.18 32.20
C ALA A 45 -4.33 -4.75 30.85
N LEU A 46 -4.40 -6.08 30.67
CA LEU A 46 -3.86 -6.77 29.50
C LEU A 46 -4.78 -6.78 28.28
N ALA A 47 -6.09 -6.83 28.52
CA ALA A 47 -7.09 -6.73 27.48
C ALA A 47 -7.97 -5.53 27.85
N PRO A 48 -7.88 -4.39 27.14
CA PRO A 48 -8.74 -3.23 27.40
C PRO A 48 -10.17 -3.51 26.92
N ILE A 49 -10.80 -4.54 27.51
CA ILE A 49 -12.19 -4.97 27.36
C ILE A 49 -13.11 -3.80 27.71
N GLU A 50 -12.65 -2.93 28.62
CA GLU A 50 -13.27 -1.66 28.96
C GLU A 50 -13.65 -0.78 27.77
N HIS A 51 -12.97 -0.91 26.63
CA HIS A 51 -13.26 -0.15 25.41
C HIS A 51 -14.03 -0.94 24.35
N LEU A 52 -14.39 -2.20 24.62
CA LEU A 52 -15.26 -2.97 23.73
C LEU A 52 -16.66 -2.37 23.77
N ARG A 53 -17.07 -1.85 22.61
CA ARG A 53 -18.41 -1.31 22.38
C ARG A 53 -19.10 -2.13 21.29
N CYS A 54 -20.41 -2.31 21.41
CA CYS A 54 -21.20 -2.96 20.39
C CYS A 54 -21.09 -2.16 19.09
N PRO A 55 -20.72 -2.76 17.95
CA PRO A 55 -20.53 -2.04 16.70
C PRO A 55 -21.83 -1.54 16.06
N GLN A 56 -23.00 -1.86 16.65
CA GLN A 56 -24.30 -1.45 16.15
C GLN A 56 -24.91 -0.29 16.95
N CYS A 57 -24.90 -0.36 18.28
CA CYS A 57 -25.49 0.66 19.15
C CYS A 57 -24.46 1.37 20.06
N ALA A 58 -23.17 1.05 19.94
CA ALA A 58 -22.08 1.58 20.75
C ALA A 58 -22.17 1.31 22.26
N TYR A 59 -23.08 0.44 22.71
CA TYR A 59 -23.19 0.01 24.12
C TYR A 59 -21.90 -0.65 24.63
N ARG A 60 -21.49 -0.36 25.86
CA ARG A 60 -20.26 -0.89 26.47
C ARG A 60 -20.47 -2.37 26.80
N LEU A 61 -19.69 -3.26 26.19
CA LEU A 61 -19.85 -4.70 26.38
C LEU A 61 -19.06 -5.23 27.58
N ALA A 62 -18.17 -4.44 28.17
CA ALA A 62 -17.40 -4.85 29.35
C ALA A 62 -18.31 -5.30 30.52
N GLY A 63 -17.97 -6.43 31.14
CA GLY A 63 -18.69 -6.97 32.30
C GLY A 63 -19.94 -7.81 31.99
N LEU A 64 -20.32 -7.98 30.71
CA LEU A 64 -21.41 -8.87 30.34
C LEU A 64 -20.96 -10.33 30.35
N ALA A 65 -21.73 -11.19 31.03
CA ALA A 65 -21.50 -12.64 31.01
C ALA A 65 -21.78 -13.27 29.64
N SER A 66 -22.67 -12.65 28.85
CA SER A 66 -23.02 -13.13 27.51
C SER A 66 -22.45 -12.24 26.43
N SER A 67 -22.20 -12.82 25.26
CA SER A 67 -21.71 -12.10 24.09
C SER A 67 -22.84 -11.44 23.27
N ARG A 68 -24.04 -11.35 23.86
CA ARG A 68 -25.23 -10.69 23.31
C ARG A 68 -25.35 -9.28 23.86
N CYS A 69 -25.49 -8.30 22.98
CA CYS A 69 -25.72 -6.92 23.40
C CYS A 69 -27.14 -6.77 24.00
N PRO A 70 -27.30 -6.22 25.21
CA PRO A 70 -28.62 -6.05 25.82
C PRO A 70 -29.49 -5.02 25.08
N GLU A 71 -28.88 -3.95 24.55
CA GLU A 71 -29.60 -2.88 23.84
C GLU A 71 -30.17 -3.33 22.47
N CYS A 72 -29.34 -3.97 21.64
CA CYS A 72 -29.72 -4.29 20.25
C CYS A 72 -29.96 -5.78 19.98
N GLY A 73 -29.77 -6.65 20.97
CA GLY A 73 -29.99 -8.10 20.86
C GLY A 73 -28.99 -8.85 19.97
N ARG A 74 -28.02 -8.18 19.35
CA ARG A 74 -27.02 -8.80 18.47
C ARG A 74 -26.10 -9.71 19.27
N SER A 75 -26.03 -10.98 18.89
CA SER A 75 -24.98 -11.91 19.35
C SER A 75 -23.71 -11.69 18.52
N SER A 76 -22.57 -11.55 19.18
CA SER A 76 -21.25 -11.49 18.53
C SER A 76 -20.29 -12.33 19.34
N SER A 77 -19.42 -13.12 18.74
CA SER A 77 -18.37 -13.81 19.51
C SER A 77 -17.39 -12.78 20.09
N TRP A 78 -16.97 -12.94 21.35
CA TRP A 78 -15.97 -12.05 21.99
C TRP A 78 -14.69 -11.91 21.18
N SER A 79 -14.21 -13.02 20.60
CA SER A 79 -13.05 -13.02 19.70
C SER A 79 -13.24 -12.09 18.50
N ALA A 80 -14.39 -12.15 17.82
CA ALA A 80 -14.69 -11.26 16.70
C ALA A 80 -14.74 -9.78 17.12
N LEU A 81 -15.31 -9.46 18.28
CA LEU A 81 -15.37 -8.07 18.79
C LEU A 81 -13.99 -7.52 19.15
N ILE A 82 -13.14 -8.34 19.78
CA ILE A 82 -11.76 -7.96 20.12
C ILE A 82 -10.95 -7.75 18.85
N VAL A 83 -11.04 -8.69 17.89
CA VAL A 83 -10.37 -8.55 16.60
C VAL A 83 -10.84 -7.29 15.89
N GLU A 84 -12.15 -7.02 15.85
CA GLU A 84 -12.71 -5.81 15.24
C GLU A 84 -12.22 -4.54 15.96
N HIS A 85 -12.17 -4.54 17.30
CA HIS A 85 -11.67 -3.40 18.07
C HIS A 85 -10.17 -3.14 17.85
N GLN A 86 -9.35 -4.20 17.87
CA GLN A 86 -7.92 -4.11 17.58
C GLN A 86 -7.68 -3.62 16.14
N GLN A 87 -8.45 -4.12 15.18
CA GLN A 87 -8.42 -3.66 13.79
C GLN A 87 -8.79 -2.18 13.65
N GLY A 88 -9.80 -1.72 14.39
CA GLY A 88 -10.20 -0.31 14.41
C GLY A 88 -9.12 0.64 14.95
N ARG A 89 -8.33 0.20 15.94
CA ARG A 89 -7.25 1.02 16.53
C ARG A 89 -6.07 1.25 15.59
N LEU A 90 -5.77 0.30 14.72
CA LEU A 90 -4.57 0.39 13.85
C LEU A 90 -4.75 1.37 12.69
N GLY A 91 -5.99 1.77 12.37
CA GLY A 91 -6.27 2.72 11.29
C GLY A 91 -5.79 2.22 9.91
N LEU A 92 -5.84 0.91 9.69
CA LEU A 92 -5.37 0.27 8.45
C LEU A 92 -6.40 0.44 7.32
N LEU A 93 -5.93 0.45 6.08
CA LEU A 93 -6.79 0.62 4.89
C LEU A 93 -7.84 -0.49 4.80
N GLU A 94 -7.47 -1.75 5.08
CA GLU A 94 -8.42 -2.87 5.07
C GLU A 94 -9.50 -2.81 6.16
N CYS A 95 -9.26 -2.07 7.24
CA CYS A 95 -10.15 -1.99 8.40
C CYS A 95 -11.13 -0.81 8.31
N GLN A 96 -10.95 0.10 7.35
CA GLN A 96 -11.73 1.35 7.26
C GLN A 96 -13.16 1.23 6.73
N ARG A 97 -13.66 0.01 6.53
CA ARG A 97 -14.98 -0.24 5.93
C ARG A 97 -16.15 0.48 6.63
N ARG A 98 -15.99 0.89 7.89
CA ARG A 98 -17.06 1.48 8.72
C ARG A 98 -17.02 3.01 8.89
N GLY A 99 -15.97 3.70 8.43
CA GLY A 99 -15.83 5.16 8.60
C GLY A 99 -15.44 5.83 7.30
N ARG A 100 -16.40 6.43 6.59
CA ARG A 100 -16.23 7.06 5.27
C ARG A 100 -15.44 8.38 5.28
N SER A 101 -14.76 8.74 6.37
CA SER A 101 -14.10 10.05 6.38
C SER A 101 -12.86 10.00 5.49
N PRO A 102 -12.75 10.89 4.48
CA PRO A 102 -11.57 10.95 3.61
C PRO A 102 -10.30 11.24 4.43
N ALA A 103 -10.43 11.94 5.55
CA ALA A 103 -9.35 12.17 6.50
C ALA A 103 -8.78 10.88 7.13
N ALA A 104 -9.64 9.89 7.42
CA ALA A 104 -9.16 8.61 7.91
C ALA A 104 -8.40 7.87 6.79
N ALA A 105 -8.92 7.85 5.56
CA ALA A 105 -8.25 7.24 4.41
C ALA A 105 -6.87 7.86 4.15
N ALA A 106 -6.79 9.19 4.14
CA ALA A 106 -5.53 9.92 4.02
C ALA A 106 -4.54 9.57 5.15
N ARG A 107 -5.03 9.45 6.40
CA ARG A 107 -4.19 9.04 7.53
C ARG A 107 -3.67 7.60 7.39
N ALA A 108 -4.52 6.67 6.96
CA ALA A 108 -4.15 5.28 6.72
C ALA A 108 -3.10 5.17 5.61
N TRP A 109 -3.30 5.94 4.54
CA TRP A 109 -2.35 6.02 3.44
C TRP A 109 -1.01 6.65 3.86
N TRP A 110 -1.03 7.69 4.69
CA TRP A 110 0.18 8.27 5.27
C TRP A 110 0.95 7.28 6.16
N ILE A 111 0.23 6.48 6.95
CA ILE A 111 0.85 5.40 7.73
C ILE A 111 1.46 4.34 6.80
N ALA A 112 0.79 3.99 5.70
CA ALA A 112 1.33 3.08 4.67
C ALA A 112 2.62 3.60 4.03
N MET A 113 2.78 4.92 3.92
CA MET A 113 4.01 5.55 3.44
C MET A 113 5.19 5.43 4.42
N SER A 114 4.96 5.08 5.69
CA SER A 114 6.01 4.81 6.69
C SER A 114 6.15 3.30 6.96
N PRO A 115 6.94 2.57 6.15
CA PRO A 115 6.92 1.10 6.16
C PRO A 115 7.42 0.55 7.50
N ALA A 116 8.41 1.19 8.11
CA ALA A 116 8.95 0.76 9.40
C ALA A 116 7.91 0.84 10.53
N ARG A 117 7.09 1.89 10.56
CA ARG A 117 6.04 2.05 11.59
C ARG A 117 4.87 1.10 11.32
N LEU A 118 4.50 0.96 10.05
CA LEU A 118 3.44 0.07 9.61
C LEU A 118 3.74 -1.38 10.02
N TRP A 119 4.87 -1.93 9.56
CA TRP A 119 5.19 -3.36 9.75
C TRP A 119 5.44 -3.76 11.20
N ARG A 120 5.83 -2.83 12.07
CA ARG A 120 5.95 -3.09 13.52
C ARG A 120 4.61 -3.13 14.25
N ARG A 121 3.58 -2.50 13.70
CA ARG A 121 2.23 -2.43 14.31
C ARG A 121 1.29 -3.52 13.79
N LEU A 122 1.60 -4.13 12.64
CA LEU A 122 0.79 -5.18 12.06
C LEU A 122 0.96 -6.50 12.82
N ASP A 123 -0.15 -7.06 13.27
CA ASP A 123 -0.18 -8.41 13.80
C ASP A 123 -0.30 -9.45 12.66
N ILE A 124 0.51 -10.51 12.75
CA ILE A 124 0.55 -11.67 11.85
C ILE A 124 -0.79 -12.40 11.86
N TYR A 125 -1.46 -12.42 13.01
CA TYR A 125 -2.70 -13.17 13.21
C TYR A 125 -3.94 -12.43 12.72
N ALA A 126 -3.83 -11.14 12.43
CA ALA A 126 -4.87 -10.37 11.78
C ALA A 126 -4.97 -10.80 10.30
N LEU A 127 -5.89 -11.74 10.01
CA LEU A 127 -6.11 -12.25 8.67
C LEU A 127 -6.79 -11.16 7.80
N PRO A 128 -6.13 -10.66 6.75
CA PRO A 128 -6.74 -9.68 5.89
C PRO A 128 -7.78 -10.35 4.99
N SER A 129 -8.86 -9.64 4.69
CA SER A 129 -9.83 -10.09 3.69
C SER A 129 -9.27 -9.79 2.29
N VAL A 130 -8.96 -10.86 1.54
CA VAL A 130 -8.35 -10.75 0.20
C VAL A 130 -9.19 -9.88 -0.75
N ARG A 131 -10.53 -10.00 -0.67
CA ARG A 131 -11.45 -9.19 -1.48
C ARG A 131 -11.24 -7.70 -1.27
N VAL A 132 -11.08 -7.24 -0.02
CA VAL A 132 -10.87 -5.82 0.28
C VAL A 132 -9.50 -5.37 -0.20
N LEU A 133 -8.46 -6.18 -0.03
CA LEU A 133 -7.13 -5.86 -0.56
C LEU A 133 -7.14 -5.70 -2.08
N LEU A 134 -7.86 -6.56 -2.81
CA LEU A 134 -7.99 -6.46 -4.26
C LEU A 134 -8.77 -5.21 -4.70
N VAL A 135 -9.83 -4.81 -3.97
CA VAL A 135 -10.55 -3.56 -4.24
C VAL A 135 -9.61 -2.36 -4.05
N ILE A 136 -8.86 -2.31 -2.94
CA ILE A 136 -7.89 -1.23 -2.70
C ILE A 136 -6.83 -1.19 -3.82
N ALA A 137 -6.34 -2.36 -4.25
CA ALA A 137 -5.39 -2.46 -5.35
C ALA A 137 -5.95 -1.92 -6.66
N ALA A 138 -7.17 -2.31 -7.03
CA ALA A 138 -7.85 -1.81 -8.21
C ALA A 138 -8.09 -0.30 -8.13
N THR A 139 -8.54 0.22 -6.98
CA THR A 139 -8.75 1.66 -6.77
C THR A 139 -7.44 2.44 -6.94
N ALA A 140 -6.34 1.97 -6.38
CA ALA A 140 -5.04 2.63 -6.52
C ALA A 140 -4.48 2.56 -7.96
N ALA A 141 -4.68 1.45 -8.67
CA ALA A 141 -4.32 1.33 -10.08
C ALA A 141 -5.15 2.29 -10.96
N CYS A 142 -6.46 2.38 -10.74
CA CYS A 142 -7.33 3.35 -11.40
C CYS A 142 -6.89 4.78 -11.08
N LEU A 143 -6.61 5.08 -9.81
CA LEU A 143 -6.15 6.40 -9.39
C LEU A 143 -4.83 6.77 -10.08
N PHE A 144 -3.88 5.84 -10.20
CA PHE A 144 -2.64 6.07 -10.95
C PHE A 144 -2.88 6.30 -12.44
N ALA A 145 -3.75 5.50 -13.07
CA ALA A 145 -4.10 5.67 -14.48
C ALA A 145 -4.76 7.02 -14.77
N VAL A 146 -5.52 7.57 -13.82
CA VAL A 146 -6.17 8.89 -13.93
C VAL A 146 -5.22 10.04 -13.54
N LEU A 147 -4.45 9.90 -12.47
CA LEU A 147 -3.54 10.95 -12.00
C LEU A 147 -2.38 11.18 -12.97
N THR A 148 -1.90 10.14 -13.66
CA THR A 148 -0.78 10.27 -14.61
C THR A 148 -1.05 11.29 -15.72
N PRO A 149 -2.11 11.16 -16.54
CA PRO A 149 -2.42 12.15 -17.57
C PRO A 149 -2.75 13.52 -16.98
N LEU A 150 -3.46 13.59 -15.84
CA LEU A 150 -3.78 14.85 -15.17
C LEU A 150 -2.51 15.60 -14.74
N CYS A 151 -1.56 14.88 -14.15
CA CYS A 151 -0.27 15.42 -13.72
C CYS A 151 0.56 15.90 -14.91
N LEU A 152 0.58 15.15 -16.02
CA LEU A 152 1.27 15.57 -17.24
C LEU A 152 0.65 16.83 -17.86
N ALA A 153 -0.68 16.92 -17.90
CA ALA A 153 -1.37 18.12 -18.35
C ALA A 153 -1.05 19.32 -17.44
N LEU A 154 -1.03 19.11 -16.11
CA LEU A 154 -0.65 20.15 -15.15
C LEU A 154 0.80 20.60 -15.35
N ALA A 155 1.75 19.68 -15.53
CA ALA A 155 3.13 20.03 -15.81
C ALA A 155 3.26 20.85 -17.10
N ALA A 156 2.58 20.46 -18.18
CA ALA A 156 2.57 21.20 -19.43
C ALA A 156 1.99 22.62 -19.27
N TRP A 157 1.02 22.80 -18.38
CA TRP A 157 0.46 24.12 -18.06
C TRP A 157 1.39 24.98 -17.20
N ILE A 158 2.06 24.40 -16.19
CA ILE A 158 2.94 25.14 -15.26
C ILE A 158 4.27 25.52 -15.91
N LEU A 159 4.90 24.60 -16.65
CA LEU A 159 6.26 24.75 -17.17
C LEU A 159 6.50 26.07 -17.95
N PRO A 160 5.60 26.54 -18.84
CA PRO A 160 5.77 27.82 -19.55
C PRO A 160 5.82 29.04 -18.62
N HIS A 161 5.15 28.98 -17.47
CA HIS A 161 5.05 30.09 -16.52
C HIS A 161 6.27 30.15 -15.57
N VAL A 162 6.88 29.00 -15.30
CA VAL A 162 8.03 28.89 -14.38
C VAL A 162 9.36 28.98 -15.12
N ALA A 163 9.41 28.55 -16.38
CA ALA A 163 10.61 28.58 -17.19
C ALA A 163 11.11 30.03 -17.36
N ARG A 164 12.29 30.32 -16.80
CA ARG A 164 12.96 31.59 -17.05
C ARG A 164 13.52 31.60 -18.47
N PRO A 165 13.46 32.73 -19.18
CA PRO A 165 14.17 32.86 -20.44
C PRO A 165 15.66 32.60 -20.21
N ASP A 166 16.23 31.66 -20.95
CA ASP A 166 17.69 31.46 -21.04
C ASP A 166 18.36 32.78 -21.48
N ARG A 167 19.64 32.99 -21.13
CA ARG A 167 20.49 34.12 -21.55
C ARG A 167 20.46 34.35 -23.06
N ASN A 168 20.19 33.32 -23.86
CA ASN A 168 20.13 33.41 -25.31
C ASN A 168 18.75 33.77 -25.87
N GLY A 169 17.70 33.94 -25.04
CA GLY A 169 16.34 34.34 -25.45
C GLY A 169 15.60 33.36 -26.38
N ARG A 170 16.27 32.30 -26.83
CA ARG A 170 15.79 31.28 -27.76
C ARG A 170 15.90 29.94 -27.04
N LEU A 171 14.78 29.26 -26.79
CA LEU A 171 14.60 27.79 -26.86
C LEU A 171 13.52 27.24 -25.93
N TYR A 172 13.23 27.85 -24.78
CA TYR A 172 12.21 27.27 -23.87
C TYR A 172 10.79 27.30 -24.44
N TRP A 173 10.42 28.34 -25.19
CA TRP A 173 9.07 28.48 -25.75
C TRP A 173 8.76 27.48 -26.88
N GLN A 174 9.74 27.06 -27.68
CA GLN A 174 9.52 26.04 -28.71
C GLN A 174 9.36 24.64 -28.10
N ALA A 175 10.12 24.31 -27.05
CA ALA A 175 9.93 23.09 -26.28
C ALA A 175 8.58 23.09 -25.56
N ALA A 176 8.21 24.19 -24.89
CA ALA A 176 6.93 24.34 -24.20
C ALA A 176 5.72 24.27 -25.14
N GLY A 177 5.79 24.90 -26.32
CA GLY A 177 4.75 24.79 -27.36
C GLY A 177 4.59 23.37 -27.88
N SER A 178 5.69 22.64 -28.08
CA SER A 178 5.64 21.23 -28.49
C SER A 178 5.10 20.30 -27.40
N VAL A 179 5.34 20.61 -26.12
CA VAL A 179 4.78 19.88 -24.97
C VAL A 179 3.28 20.16 -24.88
N GLY A 180 2.85 21.42 -24.99
CA GLY A 180 1.43 21.80 -24.98
C GLY A 180 0.61 21.12 -26.07
N GLN A 181 1.10 21.13 -27.32
CA GLN A 181 0.45 20.43 -28.44
C GLN A 181 0.45 18.90 -28.29
N ARG A 182 1.50 18.30 -27.71
CA ARG A 182 1.52 16.85 -27.41
C ARG A 182 0.60 16.48 -26.25
N THR A 183 0.47 17.34 -25.24
CA THR A 183 -0.41 17.07 -24.10
C THR A 183 -1.90 17.19 -24.42
N ALA A 184 -2.29 18.01 -25.39
CA ALA A 184 -3.67 18.03 -25.89
C ALA A 184 -4.07 16.69 -26.57
N ALA A 185 -3.08 15.92 -27.04
CA ALA A 185 -3.25 14.56 -27.54
C ALA A 185 -2.95 13.46 -26.49
N ALA A 186 -2.71 13.81 -25.22
CA ALA A 186 -2.11 12.95 -24.19
C ALA A 186 -2.85 11.64 -23.86
N VAL A 187 -4.14 11.53 -24.19
CA VAL A 187 -4.87 10.26 -24.00
C VAL A 187 -4.38 9.20 -25.00
N GLY A 188 -3.73 9.59 -26.10
CA GLY A 188 -3.13 8.70 -27.10
C GLY A 188 -1.60 8.79 -27.21
N ASP A 189 -0.91 9.53 -26.33
CA ASP A 189 0.55 9.63 -26.39
C ASP A 189 1.16 8.27 -25.99
N PRO A 190 1.97 7.64 -26.87
CA PRO A 190 2.58 6.33 -26.60
C PRO A 190 3.44 6.34 -25.33
N LEU A 191 3.99 7.49 -24.93
CA LEU A 191 4.75 7.60 -23.69
C LEU A 191 3.84 7.44 -22.47
N VAL A 192 2.65 8.06 -22.47
CA VAL A 192 1.68 7.91 -21.38
C VAL A 192 1.21 6.46 -21.28
N SER A 193 0.89 5.84 -22.42
CA SER A 193 0.53 4.43 -22.49
C SER A 193 1.65 3.53 -21.97
N ALA A 194 2.91 3.77 -22.38
CA ALA A 194 4.06 3.00 -21.91
C ALA A 194 4.29 3.15 -20.41
N VAL A 195 4.10 4.34 -19.84
CA VAL A 195 4.22 4.59 -18.40
C VAL A 195 3.12 3.87 -17.61
N VAL A 196 1.87 4.00 -18.05
CA VAL A 196 0.73 3.36 -17.38
C VAL A 196 0.84 1.83 -17.45
N LEU A 197 1.16 1.30 -18.63
CA LEU A 197 1.35 -0.14 -18.84
C LEU A 197 2.58 -0.66 -18.11
N GLY A 198 3.72 0.03 -18.19
CA GLY A 198 4.94 -0.35 -17.46
C GLY A 198 4.73 -0.38 -15.94
N GLY A 199 4.03 0.62 -15.39
CA GLY A 199 3.63 0.65 -13.99
C GLY A 199 2.70 -0.51 -13.61
N GLY A 200 1.68 -0.78 -14.41
CA GLY A 200 0.76 -1.91 -14.20
C GLY A 200 1.46 -3.27 -14.29
N THR A 201 2.31 -3.47 -15.30
CA THR A 201 3.12 -4.68 -15.46
C THR A 201 4.05 -4.88 -14.27
N TRP A 202 4.76 -3.84 -13.83
CA TRP A 202 5.61 -3.91 -12.64
C TRP A 202 4.84 -4.38 -11.40
N MET A 203 3.61 -3.91 -11.19
CA MET A 203 2.77 -4.34 -10.07
C MET A 203 2.40 -5.82 -10.15
N VAL A 204 1.92 -6.28 -11.31
CA VAL A 204 1.50 -7.67 -11.52
C VAL A 204 2.70 -8.61 -11.38
N CYS A 205 3.83 -8.27 -12.00
CA CYS A 205 5.06 -9.06 -11.92
C CYS A 205 5.63 -9.08 -10.49
N SER A 206 5.57 -7.97 -9.76
CA SER A 206 5.96 -7.94 -8.34
C SER A 206 5.11 -8.89 -7.49
N LEU A 207 3.79 -8.91 -7.70
CA LEU A 207 2.89 -9.84 -6.99
C LEU A 207 3.21 -11.29 -7.36
N ALA A 208 3.33 -11.59 -8.66
CA ALA A 208 3.66 -12.93 -9.13
C ALA A 208 4.98 -13.42 -8.55
N ALA A 209 6.03 -12.59 -8.58
CA ALA A 209 7.32 -12.93 -7.98
C ALA A 209 7.19 -13.23 -6.48
N LEU A 210 6.49 -12.39 -5.72
CA LEU A 210 6.26 -12.63 -4.30
C LEU A 210 5.45 -13.91 -4.02
N LEU A 211 4.48 -14.24 -4.86
CA LEU A 211 3.71 -15.49 -4.74
C LEU A 211 4.56 -16.72 -5.07
N VAL A 212 5.44 -16.65 -6.07
CA VAL A 212 6.42 -17.70 -6.39
C VAL A 212 7.35 -17.91 -5.20
N PHE A 213 7.90 -16.83 -4.62
CA PHE A 213 8.71 -16.94 -3.41
C PHE A 213 7.92 -17.53 -2.24
N ALA A 214 6.68 -17.11 -2.01
CA ALA A 214 5.84 -17.67 -0.96
C ALA A 214 5.60 -19.18 -1.14
N HIS A 215 5.43 -19.65 -2.37
CA HIS A 215 5.32 -21.07 -2.68
C HIS A 215 6.62 -21.82 -2.35
N SER A 216 7.78 -21.27 -2.70
CA SER A 216 9.08 -21.86 -2.36
C SER A 216 9.33 -21.91 -0.85
N MET A 217 8.76 -20.96 -0.10
CA MET A 217 8.91 -20.81 1.36
C MET A 217 7.84 -21.57 2.16
N ARG A 218 7.20 -22.60 1.60
CA ARG A 218 6.15 -23.40 2.27
C ARG A 218 6.50 -23.86 3.68
N ARG A 219 7.79 -24.05 4.00
CA ARG A 219 8.27 -24.39 5.35
C ARG A 219 7.87 -23.36 6.43
N TYR A 220 7.76 -22.08 6.06
CA TYR A 220 7.42 -20.99 6.98
C TYR A 220 5.90 -20.78 7.17
N ARG A 221 5.04 -21.62 6.56
CA ARG A 221 3.57 -21.54 6.67
C ARG A 221 2.99 -20.15 6.36
N VAL A 222 3.67 -19.36 5.53
CA VAL A 222 3.20 -18.03 5.12
C VAL A 222 1.95 -18.19 4.26
N ARG A 223 0.85 -17.53 4.64
CA ARG A 223 -0.39 -17.58 3.87
C ARG A 223 -0.32 -16.62 2.69
N ALA A 224 -0.88 -17.00 1.54
CA ALA A 224 -0.94 -16.12 0.36
C ALA A 224 -1.60 -14.76 0.68
N SER A 225 -2.59 -14.72 1.57
CA SER A 225 -3.23 -13.48 2.00
C SER A 225 -2.30 -12.50 2.70
N GLN A 226 -1.30 -13.00 3.45
CA GLN A 226 -0.27 -12.17 4.08
C GLN A 226 0.66 -11.57 3.01
N VAL A 227 1.00 -12.36 1.98
CA VAL A 227 1.85 -11.92 0.87
C VAL A 227 1.16 -10.83 0.03
N VAL A 228 -0.14 -11.00 -0.27
CA VAL A 228 -0.94 -9.98 -0.96
C VAL A 228 -0.98 -8.69 -0.16
N ARG A 229 -1.09 -8.77 1.18
CA ARG A 229 -1.01 -7.59 2.06
C ARG A 229 0.34 -6.90 1.98
N VAL A 230 1.44 -7.67 1.99
CA VAL A 230 2.80 -7.13 1.79
C VAL A 230 2.93 -6.41 0.45
N TRP A 231 2.49 -7.04 -0.63
CA TRP A 231 2.49 -6.45 -1.96
C TRP A 231 1.68 -5.15 -2.02
N LEU A 232 0.47 -5.14 -1.45
CA LEU A 232 -0.40 -3.96 -1.43
C LEU A 232 0.28 -2.76 -0.76
N TYR A 233 0.79 -2.95 0.46
CA TYR A 233 1.40 -1.86 1.21
C TYR A 233 2.78 -1.44 0.68
N ALA A 234 3.51 -2.35 0.02
CA ALA A 234 4.82 -2.05 -0.52
C ALA A 234 4.78 -1.38 -1.90
N CYS A 235 3.93 -1.88 -2.80
CA CYS A 235 3.94 -1.48 -4.21
C CYS A 235 2.76 -0.56 -4.55
N VAL A 236 1.55 -0.96 -4.15
CA VAL A 236 0.31 -0.27 -4.55
C VAL A 236 0.18 1.08 -3.86
N ALA A 237 0.52 1.18 -2.58
CA ALA A 237 0.38 2.42 -1.81
C ALA A 237 1.25 3.58 -2.36
N VAL A 238 2.38 3.27 -2.99
CA VAL A 238 3.33 4.28 -3.51
C VAL A 238 2.95 4.74 -4.92
N LEU A 239 2.16 3.94 -5.65
CA LEU A 239 1.86 4.18 -7.07
C LEU A 239 1.27 5.57 -7.37
N PRO A 240 0.27 6.09 -6.61
CA PRO A 240 -0.27 7.43 -6.85
C PRO A 240 0.71 8.57 -6.57
N VAL A 241 1.78 8.32 -5.80
CA VAL A 241 2.83 9.31 -5.51
C VAL A 241 3.68 9.58 -6.74
N LEU A 242 3.90 8.57 -7.59
CA LEU A 242 4.80 8.66 -8.75
C LEU A 242 4.45 9.81 -9.69
N PRO A 243 3.21 9.97 -10.19
CA PRO A 243 2.88 11.07 -11.10
C PRO A 243 2.98 12.45 -10.42
N VAL A 244 2.69 12.54 -9.12
CA VAL A 244 2.82 13.79 -8.35
C VAL A 244 4.28 14.17 -8.16
N LEU A 245 5.11 13.20 -7.73
CA LEU A 245 6.56 13.37 -7.60
C LEU A 245 7.19 13.76 -8.93
N PHE A 246 6.72 13.16 -10.02
CA PHE A 246 7.17 13.47 -11.37
C PHE A 246 6.94 14.94 -11.73
N VAL A 247 5.71 15.46 -11.54
CA VAL A 247 5.41 16.89 -11.78
C VAL A 247 6.27 17.78 -10.91
N PHE A 248 6.40 17.45 -9.63
CA PHE A 248 7.22 18.20 -8.70
C PHE A 248 8.69 18.30 -9.18
N LEU A 249 9.28 17.18 -9.60
CA LEU A 249 10.64 17.16 -10.13
C LEU A 249 10.79 17.94 -11.44
N CYS A 250 9.80 17.87 -12.35
CA CYS A 250 9.79 18.68 -13.57
C CYS A 250 9.75 20.19 -13.27
N VAL A 251 8.95 20.61 -12.28
CA VAL A 251 8.87 22.01 -11.87
C VAL A 251 10.18 22.47 -11.25
N LEU A 252 10.80 21.66 -10.39
CA LEU A 252 12.10 21.97 -9.78
C LEU A 252 13.22 22.10 -10.82
N ASP A 253 13.27 21.19 -11.78
CA ASP A 253 14.27 21.20 -12.86
C ASP A 253 14.13 22.45 -13.75
N ALA A 254 12.90 22.78 -14.13
CA ALA A 254 12.60 24.00 -14.89
C ALA A 254 12.94 25.28 -14.12
N ALA A 255 12.65 25.32 -12.81
CA ALA A 255 12.99 26.46 -11.96
C ALA A 255 14.51 26.64 -11.79
N ALA A 256 15.26 25.55 -11.82
CA ALA A 256 16.72 25.56 -11.74
C ALA A 256 17.40 25.94 -13.08
N GLY A 257 16.64 26.07 -14.17
CA GLY A 257 17.18 26.41 -15.49
C GLY A 257 18.02 25.30 -16.12
N PHE A 258 17.86 24.05 -15.64
CA PHE A 258 18.50 22.92 -16.29
C PHE A 258 17.71 22.52 -17.54
N PRO A 259 18.41 22.06 -18.60
CA PRO A 259 17.72 21.53 -19.77
C PRO A 259 16.89 20.33 -19.33
N LEU A 260 15.57 20.41 -19.53
CA LEU A 260 14.58 19.39 -19.16
C LEU A 260 14.98 18.00 -19.65
N ARG A 261 15.73 17.26 -18.83
CA ARG A 261 16.08 15.84 -19.08
C ARG A 261 14.94 14.97 -18.57
N PHE A 262 13.76 15.16 -19.16
CA PHE A 262 12.51 14.48 -18.81
C PHE A 262 12.70 12.98 -18.59
N ASN A 263 13.44 12.32 -19.50
CA ASN A 263 13.74 10.89 -19.42
C ASN A 263 14.56 10.51 -18.17
N MET A 264 15.54 11.34 -17.77
CA MET A 264 16.34 11.06 -16.57
C MET A 264 15.54 11.28 -15.29
N ILE A 265 14.71 12.33 -15.24
CA ILE A 265 13.84 12.62 -14.10
C ILE A 265 12.83 11.49 -13.92
N PHE A 266 12.20 11.06 -15.01
CA PHE A 266 11.26 9.95 -15.00
C PHE A 266 11.93 8.65 -14.54
N ALA A 267 13.10 8.32 -15.11
CA ALA A 267 13.86 7.14 -14.73
C ALA A 267 14.28 7.18 -13.24
N ALA A 268 14.73 8.34 -12.74
CA ALA A 268 15.08 8.52 -11.34
C ALA A 268 13.86 8.34 -10.42
N ALA A 269 12.70 8.89 -10.77
CA ALA A 269 11.46 8.70 -10.02
C ALA A 269 11.02 7.23 -10.00
N ALA A 270 11.09 6.53 -11.14
CA ALA A 270 10.78 5.11 -11.23
C ALA A 270 11.72 4.25 -10.37
N VAL A 271 13.03 4.52 -10.43
CA VAL A 271 14.04 3.85 -9.59
C VAL A 271 13.79 4.12 -8.11
N ALA A 272 13.50 5.37 -7.73
CA ALA A 272 13.19 5.72 -6.35
C ALA A 272 11.98 4.95 -5.81
N VAL A 273 10.92 4.79 -6.63
CA VAL A 273 9.74 4.00 -6.28
C VAL A 273 10.08 2.52 -6.13
N ALA A 274 10.86 1.94 -7.06
CA ALA A 274 11.29 0.55 -6.98
C ALA A 274 12.16 0.28 -5.72
N VAL A 275 13.10 1.17 -5.41
CA VAL A 275 13.94 1.09 -4.19
C VAL A 275 13.08 1.20 -2.94
N ARG A 276 12.13 2.14 -2.91
CA ARG A 276 11.20 2.30 -1.78
C ARG A 276 10.27 1.09 -1.60
N ALA A 277 9.85 0.45 -2.69
CA ALA A 277 9.09 -0.80 -2.66
C ALA A 277 9.94 -1.96 -2.14
N ALA A 278 11.18 -2.12 -2.64
CA ALA A 278 12.15 -3.12 -2.16
C ALA A 278 12.38 -2.99 -0.65
N TRP A 279 12.63 -1.77 -0.18
CA TRP A 279 12.82 -1.47 1.24
C TRP A 279 11.59 -1.82 2.08
N SER A 280 10.38 -1.53 1.58
CA SER A 280 9.14 -1.90 2.27
C SER A 280 8.95 -3.41 2.38
N ILE A 281 9.20 -4.15 1.28
CA ILE A 281 9.12 -5.61 1.26
C ILE A 281 10.13 -6.20 2.24
N HIS A 282 11.36 -5.69 2.24
CA HIS A 282 12.39 -6.11 3.20
C HIS A 282 11.91 -5.93 4.65
N LEU A 283 11.39 -4.75 5.00
CA LEU A 283 10.88 -4.48 6.34
C LEU A 283 9.66 -5.34 6.70
N ALA A 284 8.78 -5.61 5.74
CA ALA A 284 7.66 -6.52 5.94
C ALA A 284 8.17 -7.94 6.24
N TYR A 285 9.09 -8.46 5.45
CA TYR A 285 9.62 -9.79 5.66
C TYR A 285 10.39 -9.90 6.98
N ARG A 286 11.12 -8.85 7.38
CA ARG A 286 11.87 -8.81 8.63
C ARG A 286 10.98 -8.67 9.87
N HIS A 287 10.07 -7.69 9.89
CA HIS A 287 9.30 -7.36 11.09
C HIS A 287 7.96 -8.08 11.15
N TYR A 288 7.29 -8.25 10.01
CA TYR A 288 5.99 -8.90 9.93
C TYR A 288 6.12 -10.42 9.76
N LEU A 289 6.98 -10.92 8.87
CA LEU A 289 7.15 -12.38 8.67
C LEU A 289 8.29 -13.00 9.48
N ARG A 290 9.12 -12.19 10.16
CA ARG A 290 10.28 -12.62 10.97
C ARG A 290 11.26 -13.53 10.21
N MET A 291 11.58 -13.18 8.97
CA MET A 291 12.54 -13.91 8.13
C MET A 291 13.94 -13.29 8.14
N ASP A 292 14.96 -14.13 8.33
CA ASP A 292 16.37 -13.71 8.40
C ASP A 292 16.90 -13.20 7.04
N ARG A 293 16.58 -13.90 5.94
CA ARG A 293 17.05 -13.56 4.58
C ARG A 293 16.09 -12.63 3.81
N SER A 294 15.45 -11.71 4.53
CA SER A 294 14.53 -10.73 3.97
C SER A 294 15.08 -9.82 2.85
N PRO A 295 16.35 -9.35 2.83
CA PRO A 295 16.79 -8.45 1.77
C PRO A 295 16.95 -9.15 0.41
N ALA A 296 17.39 -10.42 0.41
CA ALA A 296 17.59 -11.18 -0.82
C ALA A 296 16.26 -11.42 -1.56
N VAL A 297 15.20 -11.77 -0.83
CA VAL A 297 13.85 -11.96 -1.40
C VAL A 297 13.30 -10.64 -1.97
N ALA A 298 13.47 -9.54 -1.23
CA ALA A 298 12.99 -8.23 -1.66
C ALA A 298 13.70 -7.76 -2.95
N LEU A 299 15.03 -7.89 -3.01
CA LEU A 299 15.81 -7.53 -4.20
C LEU A 299 15.46 -8.41 -5.39
N ALA A 300 15.41 -9.73 -5.21
CA ALA A 300 15.09 -10.65 -6.30
C ALA A 300 13.69 -10.39 -6.88
N ALA A 301 12.68 -10.16 -6.02
CA ALA A 301 11.32 -9.84 -6.47
C ALA A 301 11.27 -8.54 -7.29
N GLN A 302 12.04 -7.52 -6.88
CA GLN A 302 12.06 -6.23 -7.58
C GLN A 302 12.87 -6.27 -8.87
N VAL A 303 13.98 -7.01 -8.92
CA VAL A 303 14.74 -7.22 -10.17
C VAL A 303 13.86 -7.89 -11.22
N VAL A 304 13.15 -8.97 -10.85
CA VAL A 304 12.21 -9.65 -11.76
C VAL A 304 11.12 -8.70 -12.26
N ALA A 305 10.53 -7.91 -11.35
CA ALA A 305 9.46 -6.98 -11.72
C ALA A 305 9.94 -5.84 -12.62
N VAL A 306 11.12 -5.28 -12.36
CA VAL A 306 11.70 -4.20 -13.18
C VAL A 306 12.09 -4.71 -14.56
N LEU A 307 12.73 -5.87 -14.66
CA LEU A 307 13.07 -6.47 -15.95
C LEU A 307 11.82 -6.77 -16.80
N ALA A 308 10.77 -7.29 -16.18
CA ALA A 308 9.50 -7.53 -16.86
C ALA A 308 8.83 -6.23 -17.34
N ALA A 309 8.89 -5.16 -16.54
CA ALA A 309 8.37 -3.86 -16.93
C ALA A 309 9.15 -3.25 -18.10
N ILE A 310 10.48 -3.34 -18.07
CA ILE A 310 11.35 -2.90 -19.18
C ILE A 310 11.02 -3.68 -20.46
N ALA A 311 10.87 -5.00 -20.35
CA ALA A 311 10.51 -5.85 -21.48
C ALA A 311 9.14 -5.45 -22.06
N ALA A 312 8.13 -5.19 -21.23
CA ALA A 312 6.82 -4.73 -21.68
C ALA A 312 6.91 -3.36 -22.38
N CYS A 313 7.65 -2.40 -21.82
CA CYS A 313 7.86 -1.11 -22.46
C CYS A 313 8.56 -1.25 -23.83
N ASN A 314 9.56 -2.12 -23.93
CA ASN A 314 10.28 -2.37 -25.18
C ASN A 314 9.43 -3.05 -26.26
N VAL A 315 8.38 -3.79 -25.90
CA VAL A 315 7.43 -4.35 -26.88
C VAL A 315 6.47 -3.27 -27.38
N ILE A 316 6.04 -2.37 -26.49
CA ILE A 316 5.03 -1.35 -26.81
C ILE A 316 5.60 -0.26 -27.72
N VAL A 317 6.76 0.30 -27.37
CA VAL A 317 7.32 1.48 -28.08
C VAL A 317 7.53 1.25 -29.59
N PRO A 318 8.14 0.15 -30.05
CA PRO A 318 8.32 -0.11 -31.48
C PRO A 318 7.00 -0.31 -32.22
N THR A 319 6.04 -0.98 -31.58
CA THR A 319 4.72 -1.25 -32.19
C THR A 319 4.00 0.06 -32.50
N TYR A 320 4.09 1.04 -31.60
CA TYR A 320 3.55 2.38 -31.83
C TYR A 320 4.31 3.16 -32.91
N LEU A 321 5.65 3.08 -32.94
CA LEU A 321 6.45 3.76 -33.97
C LEU A 321 6.09 3.25 -35.37
N VAL A 322 5.90 1.94 -35.52
CA VAL A 322 5.48 1.31 -36.78
C VAL A 322 4.10 1.82 -37.21
N SER A 323 3.11 1.87 -36.30
CA SER A 323 1.77 2.38 -36.64
C SER A 323 1.78 3.85 -37.05
N VAL A 324 2.59 4.69 -36.41
CA VAL A 324 2.72 6.11 -36.78
C VAL A 324 3.40 6.27 -38.14
N MET A 325 4.42 5.45 -38.44
CA MET A 325 5.06 5.48 -39.75
C MET A 325 4.09 5.10 -40.87
N TYR A 326 3.27 4.05 -40.69
CA TYR A 326 2.25 3.68 -41.68
C TYR A 326 1.19 4.77 -41.90
N ALA A 327 0.71 5.39 -40.83
CA ALA A 327 -0.25 6.49 -40.93
C ALA A 327 0.32 7.71 -41.68
N LEU A 328 1.61 8.00 -41.50
CA LEU A 328 2.30 9.08 -42.20
C LEU A 328 2.53 8.76 -43.68
N THR A 329 2.81 7.50 -44.03
CA THR A 329 2.96 7.10 -45.44
C THR A 329 1.63 7.14 -46.18
N ASP A 330 0.52 6.70 -45.58
CA ASP A 330 -0.80 6.76 -46.22
C ASP A 330 -1.24 8.21 -46.48
N PHE A 331 -0.90 9.14 -45.57
CA PHE A 331 -1.20 10.55 -45.75
C PHE A 331 -0.41 11.20 -46.91
N GLN A 332 0.78 10.69 -47.23
CA GLN A 332 1.60 11.18 -48.34
C GLN A 332 1.10 10.69 -49.70
N VAL A 333 0.48 9.50 -49.77
CA VAL A 333 -0.01 8.90 -51.03
C VAL A 333 -1.37 9.47 -51.46
N GLY A 334 -2.14 10.04 -50.51
CA GLY A 334 -3.45 10.65 -50.79
C GLY A 334 -3.43 12.11 -51.24
N ARG A 335 -2.25 12.71 -51.48
CA ARG A 335 -2.07 14.08 -52.01
C ARG A 335 -1.36 14.04 -53.35
#